data_AF-A0A1V3XB24-F1
#
_entry.id   AF-A0A1V3XB24-F1
#
_cell.length_a   1.000
_cell.length_b   1.000
_cell.length_c   1.000
_cell.angle_alpha   90.00
_cell.angle_beta   90.00
_cell.angle_gamma   90.00
#
_symmetry.space_group_name_H-M   'P 1'
#
loop_
_entity.id
_entity.type
_entity.pdbx_description
1 polymer ?
#
loop_
_entity_poly.entity_id
_entity_poly.type
_entity_poly.pdbx_seq_one_letter_code
_entity_poly.pdbx_strand_id
1 'polypeptide(L)'
;MYEGAPQTSCAWQTSRNAVVVNSFSKYYAMTGWRLGWLLVPTELRRAVDCLTGNFTICPPVLSQIAAVSAFTPEATAEADDNLRHYALNRSMLLDGLRRIGVDRLAPTDGAFYVYADVSDFTTDSLAFCSRLLADTGVAIAPGVDFDTSRGNSFVRMSFAGPTSDIEEALRRMRSWLPGR
;
A
#
# COMPACT_ATOMS: atom_id res chain seq x y z
N MET A 1 2.09 -9.34 8.27
CA MET A 1 3.11 -9.26 7.20
C MET A 1 3.06 -10.52 6.37
N TYR A 2 3.63 -10.50 5.17
CA TYR A 2 3.71 -11.70 4.35
C TYR A 2 4.74 -12.69 4.90
N GLU A 3 4.57 -13.96 4.57
CA GLU A 3 5.54 -15.00 4.91
C GLU A 3 6.92 -14.68 4.29
N GLY A 4 7.99 -14.91 5.05
CA GLY A 4 9.36 -14.58 4.66
C GLY A 4 9.75 -13.11 4.80
N ALA A 5 8.81 -12.21 5.14
CA ALA A 5 9.13 -10.82 5.43
C ALA A 5 9.96 -10.68 6.72
N PRO A 6 10.85 -9.68 6.83
CA PRO A 6 11.57 -9.39 8.06
C PRO A 6 10.62 -9.18 9.25
N GLN A 7 11.09 -9.53 10.46
CA GLN A 7 10.34 -9.28 11.68
C GLN A 7 10.03 -7.78 11.81
N THR A 8 8.76 -7.45 12.04
CA THR A 8 8.36 -6.06 12.25
C THR A 8 8.80 -5.56 13.62
N SER A 9 9.26 -4.31 13.65
CA SER A 9 9.63 -3.61 14.87
C SER A 9 9.00 -2.22 14.87
N CYS A 10 8.75 -1.69 16.06
CA CYS A 10 8.31 -0.32 16.26
C CYS A 10 9.51 0.48 16.79
N ALA A 11 9.69 1.72 16.32
CA ALA A 11 10.77 2.59 16.80
C ALA A 11 10.78 2.75 18.34
N TRP A 12 9.61 2.65 18.98
CA TRP A 12 9.47 2.70 20.44
C TRP A 12 9.98 1.47 21.20
N GLN A 13 10.37 0.40 20.50
CA GLN A 13 11.09 -0.73 21.09
C GLN A 13 12.54 -0.34 21.45
N THR A 14 13.13 0.65 20.77
CA THR A 14 14.52 1.09 21.01
C THR A 14 14.62 2.52 21.53
N SER A 15 13.70 3.42 21.16
CA SER A 15 13.68 4.81 21.64
C SER A 15 12.29 5.41 21.71
N ARG A 16 11.98 6.13 22.80
CA ARG A 16 10.71 6.86 22.99
C ARG A 16 10.73 8.28 22.41
N ASN A 17 11.80 8.66 21.73
CA ASN A 17 11.95 10.00 21.14
C ASN A 17 11.34 10.10 19.74
N ALA A 18 11.10 8.97 19.06
CA ALA A 18 10.42 8.96 17.77
C ALA A 18 8.93 9.31 17.94
N VAL A 19 8.29 9.86 16.91
CA VAL A 19 6.81 9.89 16.83
C VAL A 19 6.37 8.70 16.00
N VAL A 20 5.46 7.87 16.53
CA VAL A 20 4.86 6.77 15.77
C VAL A 20 3.52 7.23 15.22
N VAL A 21 3.32 7.09 13.91
CA VAL A 21 2.06 7.38 13.21
C VAL A 21 1.47 6.08 12.72
N ASN A 22 0.20 5.82 13.02
CA ASN A 22 -0.49 4.63 12.54
C ASN A 22 -1.99 4.90 12.29
N SER A 23 -2.68 3.99 11.58
CA SER A 23 -4.04 4.22 11.09
C SER A 23 -4.89 2.96 11.03
N PHE A 24 -6.20 3.15 11.20
CA PHE A 24 -7.21 2.13 10.93
C PHE A 24 -7.49 1.97 9.42
N SER A 25 -6.92 2.83 8.58
CA SER A 25 -7.27 2.89 7.15
C SER A 25 -6.92 1.62 6.37
N LYS A 26 -5.86 0.90 6.77
CA LYS A 26 -5.26 -0.16 5.94
C LYS A 26 -5.55 -1.55 6.49
N TYR A 27 -4.92 -1.92 7.61
CA TYR A 27 -5.10 -3.26 8.19
C TYR A 27 -6.57 -3.55 8.54
N TYR A 28 -7.25 -2.59 9.17
CA TYR A 28 -8.68 -2.69 9.48
C TYR A 28 -9.61 -2.24 8.34
N ALA A 29 -9.08 -1.94 7.15
CA ALA A 29 -9.85 -1.49 5.98
C ALA A 29 -10.79 -0.27 6.21
N MET A 30 -10.60 0.51 7.26
CA MET A 30 -11.45 1.66 7.60
C MET A 30 -11.02 2.96 6.88
N THR A 31 -10.61 2.89 5.60
CA THR A 31 -10.03 4.04 4.87
C THR A 31 -10.94 5.28 4.88
N GLY A 32 -12.24 5.10 4.66
CA GLY A 32 -13.22 6.19 4.64
C GLY A 32 -13.58 6.76 6.02
N TRP A 33 -13.21 6.09 7.11
CA TRP A 33 -13.58 6.47 8.48
C TRP A 33 -12.68 7.54 9.09
N ARG A 34 -11.55 7.81 8.42
CA ARG A 34 -10.62 8.90 8.75
C ARG A 34 -10.14 8.87 10.20
N LEU A 35 -9.70 7.69 10.66
CA LEU A 35 -9.18 7.49 12.01
C LEU A 35 -7.74 6.93 12.03
N GLY A 36 -6.96 7.41 12.98
CA GLY A 36 -5.60 6.96 13.27
C GLY A 36 -5.15 7.41 14.66
N TRP A 37 -3.92 7.11 15.02
CA TRP A 37 -3.37 7.45 16.32
C TRP A 37 -1.88 7.78 16.24
N LEU A 38 -1.40 8.45 17.29
CA LEU A 38 0.00 8.81 17.46
C LEU A 38 0.53 8.23 18.77
N LEU A 39 1.77 7.73 18.76
CA LEU A 39 2.57 7.62 19.97
C LEU A 39 3.51 8.82 20.02
N VAL A 40 3.32 9.69 21.01
CA VAL A 40 3.96 11.02 21.08
C VAL A 40 4.96 11.08 22.25
N PRO A 41 6.23 11.45 21.99
CA PRO A 41 7.22 11.73 23.03
C PRO A 41 6.70 12.74 24.05
N THR A 42 7.08 12.58 25.32
CA THR A 42 6.54 13.38 26.43
C THR A 42 6.68 14.87 26.19
N GLU A 43 7.83 15.30 25.64
CA GLU A 43 8.18 16.70 25.38
C GLU A 43 7.29 17.35 24.32
N LEU A 44 6.70 16.54 23.41
CA LEU A 44 5.85 17.01 22.32
C LEU A 44 4.36 17.00 22.63
N ARG A 45 3.93 16.36 23.74
CA ARG A 45 2.51 16.17 24.06
C ARG A 45 1.73 17.47 24.12
N ARG A 46 2.28 18.51 24.76
CA ARG A 46 1.58 19.79 24.91
C ARG A 46 1.37 20.50 23.57
N ALA A 47 2.36 20.45 22.69
CA ALA A 47 2.24 21.03 21.34
C ALA A 47 1.18 20.29 20.53
N VAL A 48 1.18 18.95 20.55
CA VAL A 48 0.19 18.12 19.83
C VAL A 48 -1.22 18.36 20.37
N ASP A 49 -1.40 18.41 21.69
CA ASP A 49 -2.68 18.69 22.36
C ASP A 49 -3.27 20.05 21.95
N CYS A 50 -2.46 21.12 21.99
CA CYS A 50 -2.89 22.43 21.52
C CYS A 50 -3.26 22.43 20.02
N LEU A 51 -2.43 21.80 19.18
CA LEU A 51 -2.68 21.78 17.74
C LEU A 51 -3.95 20.98 17.41
N THR A 52 -4.16 19.81 18.01
CA THR A 52 -5.39 19.04 17.73
C THR A 52 -6.64 19.77 18.22
N GLY A 53 -6.58 20.45 19.37
CA GLY A 53 -7.71 21.24 19.86
C GLY A 53 -8.09 22.40 18.94
N ASN A 54 -7.11 23.08 18.34
CA ASN A 54 -7.34 24.23 17.46
C ASN A 54 -7.67 23.84 16.01
N PHE A 55 -6.99 22.83 15.46
CA PHE A 55 -7.13 22.47 14.05
C PHE A 55 -8.27 21.49 13.77
N THR A 56 -8.57 20.59 14.71
CA THR A 56 -9.53 19.50 14.45
C THR A 56 -10.57 19.33 15.55
N ILE A 57 -10.37 19.92 16.75
CA ILE A 57 -11.18 19.77 17.96
C ILE A 57 -11.14 18.32 18.49
N CYS A 58 -11.61 17.37 17.70
CA CYS A 58 -11.53 15.94 17.98
C CYS A 58 -11.58 15.11 16.67
N PRO A 59 -11.14 13.84 16.69
CA PRO A 59 -11.34 12.93 15.57
C PRO A 59 -12.84 12.63 15.33
N PRO A 60 -13.23 12.07 14.17
CA PRO A 60 -14.62 11.71 13.90
C PRO A 60 -15.19 10.76 14.98
N VAL A 61 -16.16 11.24 15.76
CA VAL A 61 -16.64 10.57 16.98
C VAL A 61 -17.27 9.20 16.69
N LEU A 62 -18.07 9.10 15.62
CA LEU A 62 -18.65 7.81 15.20
C LEU A 62 -17.54 6.78 14.89
N SER A 63 -16.48 7.20 14.22
CA SER A 63 -15.32 6.34 13.93
C SER A 63 -14.59 5.93 15.20
N GLN A 64 -14.40 6.84 16.15
CA GLN A 64 -13.75 6.53 17.44
C GLN A 64 -14.51 5.44 18.19
N ILE A 65 -15.84 5.54 18.24
CA ILE A 65 -16.70 4.55 18.90
C ILE A 65 -16.60 3.19 18.18
N ALA A 66 -16.75 3.18 16.85
CA ALA A 66 -16.69 1.93 16.07
C ALA A 66 -15.31 1.24 16.14
N ALA A 67 -14.22 2.01 16.13
CA ALA A 67 -12.87 1.48 16.12
C ALA A 67 -12.49 0.74 17.42
N VAL A 68 -13.21 0.94 18.52
CA VAL A 68 -13.02 0.12 19.74
C VAL A 68 -13.31 -1.35 19.44
N SER A 69 -14.34 -1.63 18.62
CA SER A 69 -14.70 -3.00 18.20
C SER A 69 -13.72 -3.59 17.18
N ALA A 70 -12.81 -2.80 16.60
CA ALA A 70 -11.78 -3.34 15.72
C ALA A 70 -10.77 -4.25 16.45
N PHE A 71 -10.72 -4.17 17.78
CA PHE A 71 -9.85 -4.98 18.62
C PHE A 71 -10.50 -6.28 19.12
N THR A 72 -11.70 -6.64 18.65
CA THR A 72 -12.28 -7.95 18.98
C THR A 72 -11.60 -9.08 18.18
N PRO A 73 -11.68 -10.34 18.66
CA PRO A 73 -11.16 -11.48 17.92
C PRO A 73 -11.78 -11.61 16.52
N GLU A 74 -13.07 -11.33 16.38
CA GLU A 74 -13.81 -11.44 15.12
C GLU A 74 -13.31 -10.42 14.10
N ALA A 75 -13.19 -9.14 14.49
CA ALA A 75 -12.67 -8.08 13.61
C ALA A 75 -11.20 -8.33 13.23
N THR A 76 -10.40 -8.88 14.14
CA THR A 76 -9.01 -9.25 13.87
C THR A 76 -8.94 -10.40 12.86
N ALA A 77 -9.80 -11.41 13.00
CA ALA A 77 -9.89 -12.52 12.04
C ALA A 77 -10.28 -12.04 10.63
N GLU A 78 -11.26 -11.13 10.51
CA GLU A 78 -11.61 -10.53 9.22
C GLU A 78 -10.45 -9.72 8.60
N ALA A 79 -9.69 -8.98 9.41
CA ALA A 79 -8.50 -8.26 8.95
C ALA A 79 -7.39 -9.21 8.47
N ASP A 80 -7.18 -10.32 9.17
CA ASP A 80 -6.21 -11.34 8.78
C ASP A 80 -6.66 -12.11 7.53
N ASP A 81 -7.97 -12.29 7.30
CA ASP A 81 -8.51 -12.87 6.07
C ASP A 81 -8.21 -11.99 4.84
N ASN A 82 -8.35 -10.68 4.99
CA ASN A 82 -7.91 -9.73 3.97
C ASN A 82 -6.40 -9.86 3.69
N LEU A 83 -5.58 -10.02 4.73
CA LEU A 83 -4.14 -10.24 4.56
C LEU A 83 -3.83 -11.56 3.83
N ARG A 84 -4.53 -12.65 4.14
CA ARG A 84 -4.39 -13.94 3.44
C ARG A 84 -4.75 -13.80 1.96
N HIS A 85 -5.83 -13.09 1.65
CA HIS A 85 -6.22 -12.74 0.29
C HIS A 85 -5.13 -11.95 -0.44
N TYR A 86 -4.55 -10.94 0.21
CA TYR A 86 -3.44 -10.17 -0.37
C TYR A 86 -2.18 -11.00 -0.59
N ALA A 87 -1.90 -11.98 0.27
CA ALA A 87 -0.76 -12.88 0.10
C ALA A 87 -0.88 -13.74 -1.18
N LEU A 88 -2.09 -14.25 -1.47
CA LEU A 88 -2.38 -14.96 -2.72
C LEU A 88 -2.16 -14.06 -3.94
N ASN A 89 -2.76 -12.86 -3.92
CA ASN A 89 -2.64 -11.89 -4.99
C ASN A 89 -1.19 -11.45 -5.22
N ARG A 90 -0.43 -11.28 -4.15
CA ARG A 90 1.00 -10.95 -4.20
C ARG A 90 1.79 -12.00 -4.97
N SER A 91 1.65 -13.27 -4.58
CA SER A 91 2.37 -14.37 -5.24
C SER A 91 2.01 -14.44 -6.73
N MET A 92 0.71 -14.37 -7.06
CA MET A 92 0.23 -14.36 -8.43
C MET A 92 0.82 -13.20 -9.25
N LEU A 93 0.80 -11.99 -8.70
CA LEU A 93 1.32 -10.80 -9.37
C LEU A 93 2.84 -10.89 -9.58
N LEU A 94 3.61 -11.25 -8.55
CA LEU A 94 5.07 -11.35 -8.65
C LEU A 94 5.50 -12.39 -9.69
N ASP A 95 4.89 -13.57 -9.70
CA ASP A 95 5.21 -14.62 -10.66
C ASP A 95 4.73 -14.26 -12.07
N GLY A 96 3.57 -13.60 -12.18
CA GLY A 96 3.06 -13.08 -13.44
C GLY A 96 3.98 -12.05 -14.07
N LEU A 97 4.42 -11.06 -13.28
CA LEU A 97 5.33 -10.00 -13.72
C LEU A 97 6.65 -10.56 -14.25
N ARG A 98 7.26 -11.52 -13.53
CA ARG A 98 8.47 -12.20 -14.00
C ARG A 98 8.26 -12.90 -15.35
N ARG A 99 7.11 -13.57 -15.54
CA ARG A 99 6.78 -14.25 -16.80
C ARG A 99 6.55 -13.31 -17.98
N ILE A 100 6.20 -12.05 -17.74
CA ILE A 100 6.02 -11.03 -18.79
C ILE A 100 7.25 -10.11 -18.94
N GLY A 101 8.37 -10.47 -18.31
CA GLY A 101 9.65 -9.76 -18.46
C GLY A 101 9.87 -8.57 -17.52
N VAL A 102 9.04 -8.42 -16.48
CA VAL A 102 9.19 -7.39 -15.44
C VAL A 102 9.68 -8.06 -14.15
N ASP A 103 11.00 -8.20 -14.01
CA ASP A 103 11.64 -8.96 -12.93
C ASP A 103 12.39 -8.10 -11.90
N ARG A 104 12.76 -6.86 -12.27
CA ARG A 104 13.39 -5.87 -11.38
C ARG A 104 12.35 -5.20 -10.49
N LEU A 105 12.11 -5.80 -9.32
CA LEU A 105 11.09 -5.37 -8.36
C LEU A 105 11.71 -5.00 -7.02
N ALA A 106 11.16 -3.99 -6.34
CA ALA A 106 11.49 -3.76 -4.93
C ALA A 106 10.95 -4.90 -4.05
N PRO A 107 11.62 -5.23 -2.91
CA PRO A 107 11.12 -6.22 -1.97
C PRO A 107 9.69 -5.91 -1.50
N THR A 108 8.78 -6.85 -1.71
CA THR A 108 7.35 -6.69 -1.40
C THR A 108 7.05 -7.31 -0.03
N ASP A 109 7.62 -6.77 1.05
CA ASP A 109 7.58 -7.41 2.38
C ASP A 109 6.26 -7.15 3.13
N GLY A 110 5.57 -6.06 2.79
CA GLY A 110 4.32 -5.65 3.41
C GLY A 110 3.51 -4.73 2.50
N ALA A 111 2.53 -4.02 3.09
CA ALA A 111 1.52 -3.27 2.34
C ALA A 111 0.86 -4.17 1.27
N PHE A 112 0.39 -3.58 0.16
CA PHE A 112 -0.23 -4.32 -0.94
C PHE A 112 0.18 -3.74 -2.30
N TYR A 113 1.46 -3.37 -2.42
CA TYR A 113 2.01 -2.71 -3.61
C TYR A 113 3.24 -3.43 -4.13
N VAL A 114 3.32 -3.62 -5.45
CA VAL A 114 4.56 -3.95 -6.16
C VAL A 114 5.10 -2.68 -6.80
N TYR A 115 6.36 -2.35 -6.52
CA TYR A 115 7.08 -1.27 -7.19
C TYR A 115 8.06 -1.88 -8.19
N ALA A 116 7.78 -1.65 -9.47
CA ALA A 116 8.45 -2.33 -10.58
C ALA A 116 9.25 -1.34 -11.41
N ASP A 117 10.49 -1.70 -11.73
CA ASP A 117 11.28 -1.02 -12.74
C ASP A 117 10.81 -1.48 -14.13
N VAL A 118 10.40 -0.52 -14.94
CA VAL A 118 9.90 -0.70 -16.31
C VAL A 118 10.76 0.08 -17.32
N SER A 119 11.98 0.47 -16.95
CA SER A 119 12.87 1.25 -17.84
C SER A 119 13.21 0.55 -19.14
N ASP A 120 13.05 -0.78 -19.17
CA ASP A 120 13.23 -1.62 -20.35
C ASP A 120 12.10 -1.44 -21.38
N PHE A 121 10.94 -0.94 -20.95
CA PHE A 121 9.72 -0.83 -21.76
C PHE A 121 9.33 0.63 -22.06
N THR A 122 9.86 1.58 -21.29
CA THR A 122 9.56 3.00 -21.44
C THR A 122 10.65 3.90 -20.84
N THR A 123 10.75 5.12 -21.34
CA THR A 123 11.52 6.22 -20.72
C THR A 123 10.64 7.23 -19.99
N ASP A 124 9.32 7.06 -20.05
CA ASP A 124 8.30 7.90 -19.41
C ASP A 124 7.20 6.99 -18.81
N SER A 125 7.17 6.87 -17.49
CA SER A 125 6.20 6.01 -16.81
C SER A 125 4.79 6.59 -16.83
N LEU A 126 4.64 7.93 -16.89
CA LEU A 126 3.34 8.57 -16.96
C LEU A 126 2.65 8.26 -18.30
N ALA A 127 3.37 8.43 -19.41
CA ALA A 127 2.87 8.07 -20.74
C ALA A 127 2.58 6.56 -20.85
N PHE A 128 3.46 5.72 -20.27
CA PHE A 128 3.26 4.27 -20.24
C PHE A 128 1.97 3.86 -19.52
N CYS A 129 1.73 4.37 -18.31
CA CYS A 129 0.51 4.10 -17.56
C CYS A 129 -0.74 4.60 -18.30
N SER A 130 -0.67 5.78 -18.90
CA SER A 130 -1.79 6.34 -19.67
C SER A 130 -2.13 5.48 -20.88
N ARG A 131 -1.13 4.98 -21.62
CA ARG A 131 -1.33 4.09 -22.76
C ARG A 131 -1.85 2.72 -22.36
N LEU A 132 -1.30 2.12 -21.30
CA LEU A 132 -1.78 0.84 -20.79
C LEU A 132 -3.27 0.92 -20.43
N LEU A 133 -3.68 2.00 -19.76
CA LEU A 133 -5.07 2.24 -19.42
C LEU A 133 -5.95 2.40 -20.66
N ALA A 134 -5.52 3.22 -21.63
CA ALA A 134 -6.29 3.46 -22.85
C ALA A 134 -6.44 2.19 -23.72
N ASP A 135 -5.37 1.41 -23.85
CA ASP A 135 -5.32 0.27 -24.75
C ASP A 135 -5.94 -1.00 -24.14
N THR A 136 -5.85 -1.16 -22.81
CA THR A 136 -6.22 -2.42 -22.13
C THR A 136 -7.24 -2.27 -21.00
N GLY A 137 -7.49 -1.04 -20.53
CA GLY A 137 -8.28 -0.78 -19.33
C GLY A 137 -7.57 -1.11 -18.00
N VAL A 138 -6.31 -1.56 -18.03
CA VAL A 138 -5.55 -1.83 -16.80
C VAL A 138 -5.00 -0.52 -16.25
N ALA A 139 -5.39 -0.17 -15.03
CA ALA A 139 -4.93 1.03 -14.33
C ALA A 139 -3.78 0.70 -13.37
N ILE A 140 -2.64 1.38 -13.53
CA ILE A 140 -1.49 1.33 -12.63
C ILE A 140 -1.01 2.77 -12.36
N ALA A 141 -0.27 2.98 -11.27
CA ALA A 141 0.21 4.31 -10.90
C ALA A 141 1.64 4.56 -11.43
N PRO A 142 1.93 5.71 -12.03
CA PRO A 142 3.26 6.04 -12.51
C PRO A 142 4.21 6.36 -11.35
N GLY A 143 5.49 6.05 -11.53
CA GLY A 143 6.52 6.27 -10.51
C GLY A 143 6.78 7.74 -10.17
N VAL A 144 6.44 8.66 -11.08
CA VAL A 144 6.67 10.11 -10.93
C VAL A 144 5.91 10.72 -9.75
N ASP A 145 4.82 10.09 -9.31
CA ASP A 145 4.09 10.48 -8.10
C ASP A 145 4.89 10.22 -6.81
N PHE A 146 5.89 9.33 -6.87
CA PHE A 146 6.68 8.86 -5.72
C PHE A 146 8.15 9.30 -5.76
N ASP A 147 8.72 9.49 -6.94
CA ASP A 147 10.08 10.01 -7.14
C ASP A 147 10.10 10.95 -8.37
N THR A 148 10.23 12.25 -8.16
CA THR A 148 10.25 13.26 -9.24
C THR A 148 11.52 13.22 -10.08
N SER A 149 12.57 12.53 -9.63
CA SER A 149 13.87 12.45 -10.30
C SER A 149 14.04 11.16 -11.11
N ARG A 150 13.61 10.02 -10.56
CA ARG A 150 13.80 8.69 -11.16
C ARG A 150 12.50 7.97 -11.47
N GLY A 151 11.35 8.53 -11.10
CA GLY A 151 10.04 7.87 -11.21
C GLY A 151 9.63 7.50 -12.63
N ASN A 152 10.25 8.10 -13.66
CA ASN A 152 10.03 7.73 -15.06
C ASN A 152 10.41 6.27 -15.38
N SER A 153 11.30 5.67 -14.59
CA SER A 153 11.69 4.26 -14.73
C SER A 153 10.79 3.29 -13.97
N PHE A 154 9.83 3.77 -13.18
CA PHE A 154 9.07 2.93 -12.25
C PHE A 154 7.56 3.05 -12.41
N VAL A 155 6.85 2.00 -11.99
CA VAL A 155 5.40 1.98 -11.80
C VAL A 155 5.05 1.30 -10.49
N ARG A 156 3.89 1.63 -9.93
CA ARG A 156 3.32 0.99 -8.75
C ARG A 156 2.01 0.29 -9.09
N MET A 157 1.96 -1.01 -8.81
CA MET A 157 0.77 -1.85 -8.96
C MET A 157 0.19 -2.19 -7.59
N SER A 158 -1.13 -2.06 -7.44
CA SER A 158 -1.85 -2.41 -6.21
C SER A 158 -2.52 -3.77 -6.38
N PHE A 159 -2.39 -4.64 -5.38
CA PHE A 159 -2.96 -5.99 -5.42
C PHE A 159 -4.00 -6.27 -4.32
N ALA A 160 -4.61 -5.21 -3.79
CA ALA A 160 -5.66 -5.29 -2.77
C ALA A 160 -7.07 -5.65 -3.32
N GLY A 161 -7.24 -5.70 -4.65
CA GLY A 161 -8.51 -6.03 -5.30
C GLY A 161 -8.81 -7.54 -5.32
N PRO A 162 -9.84 -7.98 -6.06
CA PRO A 162 -10.13 -9.40 -6.22
C PRO A 162 -9.02 -10.09 -7.04
N THR A 163 -8.80 -11.38 -6.78
CA THR A 163 -7.76 -12.17 -7.47
C THR A 163 -8.00 -12.24 -8.98
N SER A 164 -9.26 -12.27 -9.41
CA SER A 164 -9.64 -12.25 -10.83
C SER A 164 -9.11 -11.03 -11.58
N ASP A 165 -9.04 -9.86 -10.92
CA ASP A 165 -8.51 -8.65 -11.54
C ASP A 165 -7.00 -8.76 -11.75
N ILE A 166 -6.29 -9.43 -10.83
CA ILE A 166 -4.84 -9.68 -10.97
C ILE A 166 -4.57 -10.61 -12.16
N GLU A 167 -5.32 -11.70 -12.25
CA GLU A 167 -5.22 -12.65 -13.36
C GLU A 167 -5.51 -11.98 -14.71
N GLU A 168 -6.61 -11.23 -14.79
CA GLU A 168 -7.02 -10.55 -16.00
C GLU A 168 -6.05 -9.44 -16.40
N ALA A 169 -5.54 -8.65 -15.45
CA ALA A 169 -4.55 -7.62 -15.71
C ALA A 169 -3.25 -8.24 -16.26
N LEU A 170 -2.74 -9.32 -15.65
CA LEU A 170 -1.57 -10.03 -16.14
C LEU A 170 -1.78 -10.57 -17.56
N ARG A 171 -2.96 -11.13 -17.86
CA ARG A 171 -3.31 -11.61 -19.20
C ARG A 171 -3.27 -10.48 -20.23
N ARG A 172 -3.89 -9.34 -19.93
CA ARG A 172 -3.91 -8.16 -20.81
C ARG A 172 -2.52 -7.57 -21.00
N MET A 173 -1.76 -7.40 -19.93
CA MET A 173 -0.39 -6.89 -19.98
C MET A 173 0.53 -7.79 -20.80
N ARG A 174 0.39 -9.12 -20.69
CA ARG A 174 1.17 -10.08 -21.48
C ARG A 174 0.98 -9.91 -22.98
N SER A 175 -0.25 -9.62 -23.42
CA SER A 175 -0.55 -9.42 -24.84
C SER A 175 -0.18 -8.03 -25.35
N TRP A 176 -0.17 -7.02 -24.46
CA TRP A 176 0.09 -5.63 -24.81
C TRP A 176 1.57 -5.26 -24.79
N LEU A 177 2.34 -5.82 -23.86
CA LEU A 177 3.78 -5.61 -23.81
C LEU A 177 4.44 -6.25 -25.04
N PRO A 178 5.43 -5.59 -25.65
CA PRO A 178 6.19 -6.19 -26.74
C PRO A 178 6.86 -7.46 -26.22
N GLY A 179 6.65 -8.58 -26.92
CA GLY A 179 7.24 -9.85 -26.56
C GLY A 179 8.77 -9.74 -26.50
N ARG A 180 9.36 -10.32 -25.47
CA ARG A 180 10.78 -10.67 -25.45
C ARG A 180 10.95 -12.12 -25.88
#